data_AF-A0A958B3E7-F1
#
_entry.id   AF-A0A958B3E7-F1
#
_cell.length_a   1.000
_cell.length_b   1.000
_cell.length_c   1.000
_cell.angle_alpha   90.00
_cell.angle_beta   90.00
_cell.angle_gamma   90.00
#
_symmetry.space_group_name_H-M   'P 1'
#
loop_
_entity.id
_entity.type
_entity.pdbx_description
1 polymer ?
#
loop_
_entity_poly.entity_id
_entity_poly.type
_entity_poly.pdbx_seq_one_letter_code
_entity_poly.pdbx_strand_id
1 'polypeptide(L)'
;MPAIAAKVTSRGVLVPRSLMASWGNVHQVEIELQGDVVVIKPSLAETDDSRTELIDKLKAVGLIEDVSWESETSISDEDRAHLAKVFGNGKPLSEMIIEDREQSA
;
A
#
# COMPACT_ATOMS: atom_id res chain seq x y z
N MET A 1 -4.00 39.95 -0.37
CA MET A 1 -4.16 38.58 -0.91
C MET A 1 -4.45 38.70 -2.39
N PRO A 2 -3.75 37.98 -3.29
CA PRO A 2 -4.05 38.04 -4.71
C PRO A 2 -5.44 37.46 -4.97
N ALA A 3 -6.29 38.21 -5.68
CA ALA A 3 -7.61 37.73 -6.09
C ALA A 3 -7.44 36.66 -7.17
N ILE A 4 -7.96 35.45 -6.92
CA ILE A 4 -7.96 34.37 -7.90
C ILE A 4 -9.20 34.53 -8.78
N ALA A 5 -8.99 34.84 -10.06
CA ALA A 5 -10.06 34.86 -11.04
C ALA A 5 -10.35 33.43 -11.50
N ALA A 6 -11.35 32.79 -10.91
CA ALA A 6 -11.87 31.49 -11.33
C ALA A 6 -13.21 31.67 -12.07
N LYS A 7 -13.46 30.88 -13.12
CA LYS A 7 -14.72 30.89 -13.86
C LYS A 7 -15.50 29.62 -13.59
N VAL A 8 -16.69 29.75 -13.00
CA VAL A 8 -17.61 28.64 -12.83
C VAL A 8 -18.32 28.37 -14.15
N THR A 9 -18.38 27.11 -14.54
CA THR A 9 -19.08 26.60 -15.72
C THR A 9 -20.00 25.46 -15.31
N SER A 10 -20.93 25.07 -16.18
CA SER A 10 -21.81 23.91 -15.94
C SER A 10 -21.07 22.57 -15.84
N ARG A 11 -19.80 22.52 -16.26
CA ARG A 11 -18.94 21.33 -16.19
C ARG A 11 -17.93 21.38 -15.04
N GLY A 12 -17.81 22.50 -14.33
CA GLY A 12 -16.84 22.67 -13.25
C GLY A 12 -16.22 24.07 -13.19
N VAL A 13 -15.14 24.20 -12.42
CA VAL A 13 -14.46 25.48 -12.18
C VAL A 13 -13.18 25.55 -13.01
N LEU A 14 -13.05 26.58 -13.84
CA LEU A 14 -11.83 26.89 -14.57
C LEU A 14 -10.93 27.75 -13.70
N VAL A 15 -9.73 27.24 -13.41
CA VAL A 15 -8.68 27.93 -12.66
C VAL A 15 -7.53 28.32 -13.58
N PRO A 16 -6.91 29.49 -13.36
CA PRO A 16 -5.71 29.90 -14.08
C PRO A 16 -4.59 28.85 -14.00
N ARG A 17 -3.99 28.51 -15.14
CA ARG A 17 -2.90 27.52 -15.24
C ARG A 17 -1.70 27.86 -14.34
N SER A 18 -1.44 29.15 -14.11
CA SER A 18 -0.37 29.63 -13.23
C SER A 18 -0.53 29.14 -11.78
N LEU A 19 -1.75 28.92 -11.31
CA LEU A 19 -2.00 28.39 -9.95
C LEU A 19 -1.73 26.89 -9.85
N MET A 20 -1.77 26.17 -10.97
CA MET A 20 -1.49 24.73 -11.03
C MET A 20 -0.01 24.45 -11.31
N ALA A 21 0.77 25.44 -11.74
CA ALA A 21 2.18 25.26 -12.11
C ALA A 21 3.04 24.75 -10.94
N SER A 22 2.71 25.16 -9.70
CA SER A 22 3.40 24.68 -8.48
C SER A 22 2.91 23.31 -8.00
N TRP A 23 1.80 22.81 -8.52
CA TRP A 23 1.23 21.52 -8.12
C TRP A 23 1.84 20.34 -8.90
N GLY A 24 2.48 20.60 -10.03
CA GLY A 24 3.10 19.56 -10.87
C GLY A 24 2.07 18.78 -11.69
N ASN A 25 2.34 17.49 -11.93
CA ASN A 25 1.48 16.61 -12.71
C ASN A 25 0.39 15.99 -11.81
N VAL A 26 -0.62 16.78 -11.49
CA VAL A 26 -1.73 16.35 -10.63
C VAL A 26 -2.84 15.75 -11.48
N HIS A 27 -3.22 14.51 -11.20
CA HIS A 27 -4.30 13.81 -11.90
C HIS A 27 -5.59 13.77 -11.08
N GLN A 28 -5.49 14.01 -9.78
CA GLN A 28 -6.61 14.01 -8.86
C GLN A 28 -6.50 15.16 -7.86
N VAL A 29 -7.63 15.80 -7.57
CA VAL A 29 -7.73 16.89 -6.59
C VAL A 29 -8.77 16.53 -5.54
N GLU A 30 -8.46 16.85 -4.30
CA GLU A 30 -9.39 16.77 -3.19
C GLU A 30 -10.08 18.13 -3.01
N ILE A 31 -11.39 18.11 -2.82
CA ILE A 31 -12.21 19.31 -2.65
C ILE A 31 -12.87 19.24 -1.29
N GLU A 32 -12.46 20.13 -0.39
CA GLU A 32 -13.04 20.29 0.94
C GLU A 32 -13.83 21.59 1.03
N LEU A 33 -14.98 21.54 1.71
CA LEU A 33 -15.70 22.74 2.11
C LEU A 33 -15.34 23.08 3.56
N GLN A 34 -14.61 24.18 3.76
CA GLN A 34 -14.28 24.71 5.08
C GLN A 34 -15.05 26.02 5.31
N GLY A 35 -16.22 25.89 5.94
CA GLY A 35 -17.15 27.01 6.13
C GLY A 35 -17.65 27.54 4.78
N ASP A 36 -17.43 28.83 4.53
CA ASP A 36 -17.80 29.49 3.26
C ASP A 36 -16.70 29.43 2.19
N VAL A 37 -15.64 28.64 2.43
CA VAL A 37 -14.49 28.53 1.53
C VAL A 37 -14.38 27.12 0.96
N VAL A 38 -14.28 27.02 -0.36
CA VAL A 38 -13.94 25.76 -1.05
C VAL A 38 -12.42 25.69 -1.17
N VAL A 39 -11.82 24.69 -0.52
CA VAL A 39 -10.39 24.41 -0.54
C VAL A 39 -10.14 23.25 -1.49
N ILE A 40 -9.42 23.53 -2.59
CA ILE A 40 -9.00 22.51 -3.56
C ILE A 40 -7.52 22.24 -3.32
N LYS A 41 -7.17 20.98 -3.08
CA LYS A 41 -5.80 20.54 -2.80
C LYS A 41 -5.41 19.45 -3.79
N PRO A 42 -4.13 19.37 -4.23
CA PRO A 42 -3.67 18.23 -5.00
C PRO A 42 -3.79 16.98 -4.13
N SER A 43 -4.48 15.95 -4.64
CA SER A 43 -4.53 14.67 -3.95
C SER A 43 -3.22 13.96 -4.21
N LEU A 44 -2.49 13.66 -3.14
CA LEU A 44 -1.34 12.77 -3.16
C LEU A 44 -1.78 11.30 -3.08
N ALA A 45 -3.08 11.00 -3.29
CA ALA A 45 -3.58 9.63 -3.39
C ALA A 45 -2.63 8.88 -4.33
N GLU A 46 -1.92 7.95 -3.70
CA GLU A 46 -0.71 7.39 -4.26
C GLU A 46 -1.03 6.78 -5.61
N THR A 47 -0.03 6.83 -6.45
CA THR A 47 0.09 6.25 -7.78
C THR A 47 -0.11 4.72 -7.74
N ASP A 48 -1.24 4.23 -7.24
CA ASP A 48 -1.58 2.81 -7.13
C ASP A 48 -1.65 2.19 -8.52
N ASP A 49 -2.08 2.95 -9.52
CA ASP A 49 -2.04 2.52 -10.93
C ASP A 49 -0.61 2.20 -11.38
N SER A 50 0.37 3.04 -11.02
CA SER A 50 1.76 2.82 -11.47
C SER A 50 2.41 1.63 -10.77
N ARG A 51 2.07 1.38 -9.50
CA ARG A 51 2.60 0.25 -8.73
C ARG A 51 1.98 -1.05 -9.22
N THR A 52 0.68 -1.04 -9.47
CA THR A 52 -0.05 -2.21 -10.00
C THR A 52 0.42 -2.53 -11.42
N GLU A 53 0.61 -1.53 -12.28
CA GLU A 53 1.16 -1.71 -13.62
C GLU A 53 2.61 -2.25 -13.59
N LEU A 54 3.43 -1.80 -12.62
CA LEU A 54 4.78 -2.35 -12.40
C LEU A 54 4.74 -3.81 -11.97
N ILE A 55 3.86 -4.15 -11.03
CA ILE A 55 3.67 -5.53 -10.55
C ILE A 55 3.22 -6.42 -11.72
N ASP A 56 2.28 -5.98 -12.53
CA ASP A 56 1.80 -6.73 -13.70
C ASP A 56 2.90 -6.94 -14.74
N LYS A 57 3.73 -5.93 -15.02
CA LYS A 57 4.89 -6.07 -15.90
C LYS A 57 5.91 -7.05 -15.36
N LEU A 58 6.16 -7.03 -14.05
CA LEU A 58 7.10 -7.94 -13.39
C LEU A 58 6.58 -9.38 -13.34
N LYS A 59 5.25 -9.57 -13.20
CA LYS A 59 4.59 -10.87 -13.37
C LYS A 59 4.70 -11.38 -14.80
N ALA A 60 4.49 -10.51 -15.80
CA ALA A 60 4.56 -10.88 -17.22
C ALA A 60 5.95 -11.38 -17.66
N VAL A 61 7.03 -10.89 -17.04
CA VAL A 61 8.40 -11.37 -17.29
C VAL A 61 8.82 -12.50 -16.34
N GLY A 62 7.91 -13.00 -15.50
CA GLY A 62 8.18 -14.11 -14.57
C GLY A 62 9.12 -13.77 -13.43
N LEU A 63 9.33 -12.48 -13.12
CA LEU A 63 10.15 -12.05 -11.98
C LEU A 63 9.38 -12.13 -10.65
N ILE A 64 8.05 -12.03 -10.73
CA ILE A 64 7.13 -12.20 -9.62
C ILE A 64 6.18 -13.32 -9.99
N GLU A 65 6.10 -14.33 -9.13
CA GLU A 65 5.14 -15.41 -9.24
C GLU A 65 4.15 -15.29 -8.08
N ASP A 66 2.85 -15.40 -8.38
CA ASP A 66 1.85 -15.55 -7.32
C ASP A 66 1.98 -16.96 -6.75
N VAL A 67 2.72 -17.07 -5.65
CA VAL A 67 2.78 -18.31 -4.90
C VAL A 67 1.44 -18.46 -4.20
N SER A 68 0.59 -19.36 -4.73
CA SER A 68 -0.57 -19.84 -4.00
C SER A 68 -0.06 -20.65 -2.81
N TRP A 69 0.11 -19.98 -1.68
CA TRP A 69 0.37 -20.68 -0.41
C TRP A 69 -0.75 -21.68 -0.21
N GLU A 70 -0.40 -22.97 -0.12
CA GLU A 70 -1.38 -23.99 0.24
C GLU A 70 -2.02 -23.55 1.56
N SER A 71 -3.34 -23.37 1.54
CA SER A 71 -4.10 -23.06 2.74
C SER A 71 -3.82 -24.16 3.76
N GLU A 72 -3.44 -23.76 4.98
CA GLU A 72 -3.12 -24.68 6.07
C GLU A 72 -4.18 -25.79 6.13
N THR A 73 -3.74 -27.03 5.89
CA THR A 73 -4.62 -28.19 6.03
C THR A 73 -5.11 -28.20 7.48
N SER A 74 -6.43 -28.19 7.70
CA SER A 74 -6.98 -28.19 9.06
C SER A 74 -6.50 -29.46 9.78
N ILE A 75 -5.58 -29.29 10.72
CA ILE A 75 -5.00 -30.38 11.50
C ILE A 75 -6.04 -30.80 12.56
N SER A 76 -6.22 -32.10 12.76
CA SER A 76 -7.10 -32.60 13.82
C SER A 76 -6.56 -32.26 15.22
N ASP A 77 -7.43 -32.15 16.22
CA ASP A 77 -7.00 -31.85 17.59
C ASP A 77 -6.07 -32.94 18.17
N GLU A 78 -6.21 -34.18 17.71
CA GLU A 78 -5.36 -35.31 18.09
C GLU A 78 -3.94 -35.17 17.51
N ASP A 79 -3.84 -34.86 16.21
CA ASP A 79 -2.56 -34.60 15.55
C ASP A 79 -1.87 -33.37 16.14
N ARG A 80 -2.64 -32.34 16.49
CA ARG A 80 -2.12 -31.14 17.14
C ARG A 80 -1.54 -31.45 18.51
N ALA A 81 -2.21 -32.27 19.32
CA ALA A 81 -1.71 -32.69 20.63
C ALA A 81 -0.45 -33.58 20.51
N HIS A 82 -0.42 -34.46 19.51
CA HIS A 82 0.74 -35.28 19.22
C HIS A 82 1.95 -34.43 18.79
N LEU A 83 1.75 -33.49 17.86
CA LEU A 83 2.81 -32.58 17.42
C LEU A 83 3.29 -31.68 18.56
N ALA A 84 2.39 -31.14 19.39
CA ALA A 84 2.77 -30.34 20.56
C ALA A 84 3.65 -31.13 21.54
N LYS A 85 3.38 -32.43 21.71
CA LYS A 85 4.21 -33.31 22.53
C LYS A 85 5.58 -33.59 21.90
N VAL A 86 5.65 -33.76 20.58
CA VAL A 86 6.92 -33.99 19.85
C VAL A 86 7.78 -32.74 19.85
N PHE A 87 7.19 -31.58 19.53
CA PHE A 87 7.91 -30.30 19.43
C PHE A 87 8.14 -29.64 20.81
N GLY A 88 7.36 -29.98 21.83
CA GLY A 88 7.51 -29.43 23.18
C GLY A 88 8.78 -29.88 23.92
N ASN A 89 9.49 -30.90 23.42
CA ASN A 89 10.74 -31.39 24.01
C ASN A 89 12.00 -30.77 23.38
N GLY A 90 11.87 -29.91 22.37
CA GLY A 90 12.98 -29.21 21.73
C GLY A 90 13.15 -27.78 22.24
N LYS A 91 14.31 -27.17 22.00
CA LYS A 91 14.44 -25.72 22.14
C LYS A 91 13.44 -25.04 21.19
N PRO A 92 12.73 -24.00 21.63
CA PRO A 92 11.82 -23.28 20.75
C PRO A 92 12.59 -22.71 19.56
N LEU A 93 11.96 -22.73 18.38
CA LEU A 93 12.59 -22.28 17.14
C LEU A 93 13.13 -20.85 17.23
N SER A 94 12.49 -20.00 18.04
CA SER A 94 12.95 -18.65 18.35
C SER A 94 14.34 -18.63 18.98
N GLU A 95 14.64 -19.54 19.92
CA GLU A 95 15.96 -19.63 20.55
C GLU A 95 17.00 -20.17 19.57
N MET A 96 16.65 -21.16 18.75
CA MET A 96 17.55 -21.70 17.73
C MET A 96 17.94 -20.65 16.68
N ILE A 97 17.00 -19.81 16.24
CA ILE A 97 17.25 -18.71 15.29
C ILE A 97 18.15 -17.63 15.91
N ILE A 98 18.00 -17.36 17.21
CA ILE A 98 18.86 -16.40 17.92
C ILE A 98 20.29 -16.95 18.03
N GLU A 99 20.45 -18.21 18.46
CA GLU A 99 21.77 -18.87 18.57
C GLU A 99 22.51 -18.90 17.22
N ASP A 100 21.81 -19.19 16.13
CA ASP A 100 22.39 -19.23 14.77
C ASP A 100 22.86 -17.85 14.27
N ARG A 101 22.10 -16.78 14.59
CA ARG A 101 22.49 -15.40 14.28
C ARG A 101 23.69 -14.92 15.10
N GLU A 102 23.77 -15.31 16.37
CA GLU A 102 24.88 -14.96 17.24
C GLU A 102 26.17 -15.72 16.89
N GLN A 103 26.08 -16.93 16.34
CA GLN A 103 27.23 -17.70 15.87
C GLN A 103 27.76 -17.27 14.50
N SER A 104 26.92 -16.63 13.69
CA SER A 104 27.26 -16.15 12.34
C SER A 104 27.78 -14.70 12.30
N ALA A 105 27.91 -14.05 13.46
CA ALA A 105 28.43 -12.68 13.64
C ALA A 105 29.88 -12.70 14.13
#